data_AF-A0A165IPH0-F1
#
_entry.id   AF-A0A165IPH0-F1
#
_cell.length_a   1.000
_cell.length_b   1.000
_cell.length_c   1.000
_cell.angle_alpha   90.00
_cell.angle_beta   90.00
_cell.angle_gamma   90.00
#
_symmetry.space_group_name_H-M   'P 1'
#
loop_
_entity.id
_entity.type
_entity.pdbx_description
1 polymer ?
#
loop_
_entity_poly.entity_id
_entity_poly.type
_entity_poly.pdbx_seq_one_letter_code
_entity_poly.pdbx_strand_id
1 'polypeptide(L)'
;MPFIEEIPDDAAAENVDPFEAAIEPLSKDLPIPSELFSDDTTADPDKPAKIKQWKLSAEVHLLQLQQYLRTKPNLDLEQRARVIITTGWSNGEDIYSTSTMHLAGGSCMKLVIMPEPGERYGPAPVSLIELVLKEHIKPLFQATPHPQVNLDSGRKLPHQAGGNSAAQDFYEDQVWKRKGIGCWNTLWWCVEHLPTDSFQDMWPLLVPPIMTMMDDWQPQYRIKALRIVDNLLERADAQLLKRTGIDTLLFTSLENSFSQLHTPETPRLLFEAIRCYILLTSRVTAPDSEERFNRVSDAISKGVLNAWSYAGNDLATMQSAAEALALLVRELGIGSVRFLKAIIPQLSDNLYTKPFVPPARALQLSTAQCLGVVIQECAPRIGEWKEQILFGLLKAWVEVNRIVSKDQDTLTLQAELKEMWNELLIACPTIPEVEAPQLQALDTNMFQALISA
;
A
#
# COMPACT_ATOMS: atom_id res chain seq x y z
N MET A 1 -13.85 -24.57 -80.13
CA MET A 1 -14.03 -24.67 -78.67
C MET A 1 -12.66 -24.52 -78.03
N PRO A 2 -12.37 -23.39 -77.35
CA PRO A 2 -11.17 -23.27 -76.55
C PRO A 2 -11.42 -23.77 -75.13
N PHE A 3 -10.40 -24.37 -74.53
CA PHE A 3 -10.37 -24.76 -73.12
C PHE A 3 -10.51 -23.51 -72.25
N ILE A 4 -11.50 -23.52 -71.36
CA ILE A 4 -11.63 -22.55 -70.27
C ILE A 4 -10.77 -23.10 -69.14
N GLU A 5 -9.65 -22.45 -68.87
CA GLU A 5 -8.90 -22.61 -67.62
C GLU A 5 -9.67 -21.87 -66.53
N GLU A 6 -10.29 -22.63 -65.61
CA GLU A 6 -10.78 -22.11 -64.35
C GLU A 6 -9.58 -21.63 -63.52
N ILE A 7 -9.51 -20.32 -63.31
CA ILE A 7 -8.65 -19.73 -62.29
C ILE A 7 -9.26 -20.15 -60.93
N PRO A 8 -8.51 -20.82 -60.03
CA PRO A 8 -9.02 -21.11 -58.71
C PRO A 8 -9.23 -19.78 -57.98
N ASP A 9 -10.42 -19.59 -57.42
CA ASP A 9 -10.73 -18.54 -56.45
C ASP A 9 -9.65 -18.58 -55.36
N ASP A 10 -8.75 -17.61 -55.40
CA ASP A 10 -7.72 -17.44 -54.40
C ASP A 10 -8.42 -17.19 -53.06
N ALA A 11 -8.03 -18.01 -52.09
CA ALA A 11 -8.65 -18.16 -50.81
C ALA A 11 -9.02 -16.80 -50.18
N ALA A 12 -10.24 -16.72 -49.66
CA ALA A 12 -10.68 -15.66 -48.77
C ALA A 12 -9.63 -15.44 -47.68
N ALA A 13 -8.80 -14.41 -47.83
CA ALA A 13 -8.04 -13.86 -46.73
C ALA A 13 -9.07 -13.41 -45.70
N GLU A 14 -9.20 -14.18 -44.61
CA GLU A 14 -10.01 -13.79 -43.46
C GLU A 14 -9.59 -12.36 -43.09
N ASN A 15 -10.48 -11.41 -43.34
CA ASN A 15 -10.25 -10.00 -43.06
C ASN A 15 -10.40 -9.84 -41.55
N VAL A 16 -9.40 -10.28 -40.80
CA VAL A 16 -9.37 -10.21 -39.33
C VAL A 16 -9.47 -8.75 -38.95
N ASP A 17 -10.46 -8.41 -38.11
CA ASP A 17 -10.67 -7.05 -37.60
C ASP A 17 -9.33 -6.53 -37.02
N PRO A 18 -8.82 -5.37 -37.51
CA PRO A 18 -7.57 -4.79 -37.00
C PRO A 18 -7.55 -4.59 -35.48
N PHE A 19 -8.71 -4.35 -34.85
CA PHE A 19 -8.83 -4.30 -33.40
C PHE A 19 -8.57 -5.67 -32.77
N GLU A 20 -9.22 -6.72 -33.28
CA GLU A 20 -9.03 -8.09 -32.79
C GLU A 20 -7.58 -8.54 -32.94
N ALA A 21 -6.97 -8.29 -34.11
CA ALA A 21 -5.56 -8.61 -34.34
C ALA A 21 -4.61 -7.93 -33.33
N ALA A 22 -4.94 -6.72 -32.87
CA ALA A 22 -4.12 -5.98 -31.91
C ALA A 22 -4.32 -6.43 -30.45
N ILE A 23 -5.52 -6.91 -30.09
CA ILE A 23 -5.89 -7.21 -28.70
C ILE A 23 -5.90 -8.71 -28.36
N GLU A 24 -6.14 -9.57 -29.34
CA GLU A 24 -6.26 -11.02 -29.17
C GLU A 24 -5.03 -11.64 -28.49
N PRO A 25 -3.78 -11.29 -28.88
CA PRO A 25 -2.59 -11.85 -28.23
C PRO A 25 -2.52 -11.57 -26.72
N LEU A 26 -2.98 -10.39 -26.28
CA LEU A 26 -3.01 -10.03 -24.86
C LEU A 26 -4.16 -10.68 -24.09
N SER A 27 -5.25 -11.03 -24.78
CA SER A 27 -6.49 -11.50 -24.15
C SER A 27 -6.63 -13.02 -24.11
N LYS A 28 -6.21 -13.73 -25.16
CA LYS A 28 -6.35 -15.19 -25.29
C LYS A 28 -5.01 -15.91 -25.15
N ASP A 29 -3.96 -15.37 -25.75
CA ASP A 29 -2.68 -16.09 -25.89
C ASP A 29 -1.72 -15.82 -24.72
N LEU A 30 -1.86 -14.67 -24.06
CA LEU A 30 -1.00 -14.24 -22.95
C LEU A 30 -1.76 -13.86 -21.67
N PRO A 31 -2.74 -14.66 -21.18
CA PRO A 31 -3.26 -14.45 -19.83
C PRO A 31 -2.12 -14.59 -18.81
N ILE A 32 -2.22 -13.90 -17.68
CA ILE A 32 -1.21 -13.98 -16.62
C ILE A 32 -1.18 -15.42 -16.08
N PRO A 33 -0.07 -16.18 -16.24
CA PRO A 33 -0.09 -17.60 -15.92
C PRO A 33 -0.05 -17.82 -14.41
N SER A 34 -1.16 -18.28 -13.83
CA SER A 34 -1.27 -18.49 -12.37
C SER A 34 -0.26 -19.48 -11.81
N GLU A 35 0.10 -20.50 -12.59
CA GLU A 35 1.12 -21.50 -12.26
C GLU A 35 2.52 -20.91 -12.10
N LEU A 36 2.81 -19.80 -12.80
CA LEU A 36 4.11 -19.12 -12.72
C LEU A 36 4.22 -18.22 -11.48
N PHE A 37 3.11 -17.93 -10.80
CA PHE A 37 3.06 -16.99 -9.68
C PHE A 37 2.47 -17.60 -8.40
N SER A 38 2.33 -18.93 -8.33
CA SER A 38 2.05 -19.67 -7.11
C SER A 38 3.30 -19.77 -6.20
N ASP A 39 3.06 -19.81 -4.89
CA ASP A 39 4.09 -19.91 -3.84
C ASP A 39 4.81 -21.28 -3.80
N ASP A 40 4.32 -22.28 -4.55
CA ASP A 40 5.03 -23.55 -4.78
C ASP A 40 6.25 -23.31 -5.67
N THR A 41 7.34 -22.96 -5.01
CA THR A 41 8.65 -22.61 -5.60
C THR A 41 9.55 -23.81 -5.84
N THR A 42 9.12 -25.02 -5.50
CA THR A 42 9.98 -26.22 -5.42
C THR A 42 9.99 -27.11 -6.67
N ALA A 43 9.28 -26.76 -7.75
CA ALA A 43 9.02 -27.73 -8.84
C ALA A 43 9.65 -27.43 -10.22
N ASP A 44 10.10 -26.21 -10.53
CA ASP A 44 10.52 -25.87 -11.90
C ASP A 44 11.73 -24.90 -11.96
N PRO A 45 12.95 -25.38 -12.29
CA PRO A 45 14.13 -24.54 -12.45
C PRO A 45 14.04 -23.56 -13.63
N ASP A 46 13.16 -23.78 -14.60
CA ASP A 46 12.96 -22.91 -15.77
C ASP A 46 11.91 -21.82 -15.52
N LYS A 47 11.22 -21.84 -14.38
CA LYS A 47 10.17 -20.86 -14.00
C LYS A 47 10.62 -19.40 -14.16
N PRO A 48 11.83 -18.98 -13.71
CA PRO A 48 12.29 -17.59 -13.89
C PRO A 48 12.49 -17.21 -15.38
N ALA A 49 12.98 -18.14 -16.20
CA ALA A 49 13.17 -17.91 -17.62
C ALA A 49 11.82 -17.78 -18.36
N LYS A 50 10.86 -18.64 -18.02
CA LYS A 50 9.47 -18.57 -18.54
C LYS A 50 8.80 -17.26 -18.17
N ILE A 51 8.91 -16.80 -16.93
CA ILE A 51 8.38 -15.50 -16.48
C ILE A 51 9.03 -14.37 -17.29
N LYS A 52 10.34 -14.40 -17.48
CA LYS A 52 11.05 -13.37 -18.25
C LYS A 52 10.60 -13.35 -19.71
N GLN A 53 10.45 -14.50 -20.35
CA GLN A 53 9.98 -14.61 -21.73
C GLN A 53 8.54 -14.11 -21.88
N TRP A 54 7.65 -14.53 -20.98
CA TRP A 54 6.27 -14.04 -20.95
C TRP A 54 6.22 -12.52 -20.79
N LYS A 55 7.04 -11.96 -19.88
CA LYS A 55 7.12 -10.51 -19.69
C LYS A 55 7.54 -9.77 -20.96
N LEU A 56 8.61 -10.21 -21.61
CA LEU A 56 9.07 -9.62 -22.87
C LEU A 56 7.99 -9.69 -23.96
N SER A 57 7.28 -10.82 -24.05
CA SER A 57 6.17 -10.97 -25.01
C SER A 57 5.04 -10.00 -24.72
N ALA A 58 4.59 -9.91 -23.46
CA ALA A 58 3.52 -9.01 -23.07
C ALA A 58 3.89 -7.53 -23.28
N GLU A 59 5.16 -7.14 -23.05
CA GLU A 59 5.66 -5.79 -23.39
C GLU A 59 5.50 -5.47 -24.88
N VAL A 60 5.92 -6.38 -25.75
CA VAL A 60 5.83 -6.19 -27.22
C VAL A 60 4.37 -6.01 -27.65
N HIS A 61 3.46 -6.86 -27.17
CA HIS A 61 2.05 -6.79 -27.56
C HIS A 61 1.35 -5.55 -26.97
N LEU A 62 1.71 -5.11 -25.76
CA LEU A 62 1.22 -3.83 -25.21
C LEU A 62 1.67 -2.65 -26.07
N LEU A 63 2.91 -2.64 -26.56
CA LEU A 63 3.41 -1.59 -27.45
C LEU A 63 2.73 -1.61 -28.83
N GLN A 64 2.45 -2.81 -29.36
CA GLN A 64 1.68 -2.95 -30.61
C GLN A 64 0.25 -2.43 -30.45
N LEU A 65 -0.44 -2.81 -29.38
CA LEU A 65 -1.77 -2.27 -29.07
C LEU A 65 -1.72 -0.75 -28.88
N GLN A 66 -0.71 -0.23 -28.18
CA GLN A 66 -0.52 1.21 -28.02
C GLN A 66 -0.34 1.91 -29.38
N GLN A 67 0.44 1.32 -30.28
CA GLN A 67 0.66 1.86 -31.63
C GLN A 67 -0.64 1.86 -32.45
N TYR A 68 -1.43 0.80 -32.37
CA TYR A 68 -2.75 0.73 -32.98
C TYR A 68 -3.69 1.82 -32.41
N LEU A 69 -3.80 1.95 -31.10
CA LEU A 69 -4.66 2.96 -30.47
C LEU A 69 -4.23 4.40 -30.79
N ARG A 70 -2.94 4.64 -31.03
CA ARG A 70 -2.43 5.96 -31.47
C ARG A 70 -2.93 6.36 -32.86
N THR A 71 -3.37 5.43 -33.70
CA THR A 71 -4.02 5.77 -34.99
C THR A 71 -5.42 6.34 -34.79
N LYS A 72 -5.91 6.43 -33.54
CA LYS A 72 -7.25 6.89 -33.16
C LYS A 72 -8.36 6.11 -33.89
N PRO A 73 -8.38 4.77 -33.78
CA PRO A 73 -9.49 3.99 -34.29
C PRO A 73 -10.79 4.41 -33.60
N ASN A 74 -11.90 4.37 -34.33
CA ASN A 74 -13.21 4.60 -33.74
C ASN A 74 -13.63 3.32 -33.00
N LEU A 75 -13.52 3.34 -31.67
CA LEU A 75 -13.84 2.19 -30.83
C LEU A 75 -15.17 2.41 -30.13
N ASP A 76 -16.03 1.40 -30.16
CA ASP A 76 -17.25 1.40 -29.37
C ASP A 76 -16.96 1.20 -27.86
N LEU A 77 -18.02 1.23 -27.05
CA LEU A 77 -17.88 1.10 -25.60
C LEU A 77 -17.30 -0.26 -25.17
N GLU A 78 -17.66 -1.35 -25.86
CA GLU A 78 -17.24 -2.71 -25.54
C GLU A 78 -15.76 -2.91 -25.88
N GLN A 79 -15.34 -2.43 -27.05
CA GLN A 79 -13.94 -2.44 -27.47
C GLN A 79 -13.06 -1.63 -26.51
N ARG A 80 -13.52 -0.44 -26.10
CA ARG A 80 -12.83 0.39 -25.09
C ARG A 80 -12.72 -0.34 -23.76
N ALA A 81 -13.80 -0.99 -23.29
CA ALA A 81 -13.77 -1.77 -22.06
C ALA A 81 -12.79 -2.95 -22.16
N ARG A 82 -12.75 -3.64 -23.30
CA ARG A 82 -11.82 -4.75 -23.53
C ARG A 82 -10.36 -4.30 -23.48
N VAL A 83 -10.03 -3.09 -23.98
CA VAL A 83 -8.69 -2.51 -23.80
C VAL A 83 -8.37 -2.32 -22.32
N ILE A 84 -9.28 -1.76 -21.53
CA ILE A 84 -9.06 -1.59 -20.08
C ILE A 84 -8.87 -2.94 -19.40
N ILE A 85 -9.71 -3.94 -19.69
CA ILE A 85 -9.66 -5.26 -19.07
C ILE A 85 -8.32 -5.97 -19.38
N THR A 86 -7.87 -5.89 -20.63
CA THR A 86 -6.66 -6.59 -21.10
C THR A 86 -5.36 -5.88 -20.75
N THR A 87 -5.40 -4.60 -20.40
CA THR A 87 -4.21 -3.81 -20.05
C THR A 87 -4.17 -3.39 -18.59
N GLY A 88 -5.30 -3.40 -17.87
CA GLY A 88 -5.41 -2.90 -16.50
C GLY A 88 -4.50 -3.59 -15.49
N TRP A 89 -4.21 -4.88 -15.69
CA TRP A 89 -3.27 -5.62 -14.85
C TRP A 89 -1.85 -5.04 -14.85
N SER A 90 -1.45 -4.35 -15.93
CA SER A 90 -0.11 -3.74 -16.05
C SER A 90 0.04 -2.44 -15.28
N ASN A 91 -1.07 -1.87 -14.77
CA ASN A 91 -1.08 -0.55 -14.14
C ASN A 91 -0.42 -0.51 -12.74
N GLY A 92 -0.12 -1.65 -12.13
CA GLY A 92 0.49 -1.72 -10.80
C GLY A 92 1.96 -2.16 -10.82
N GLU A 93 2.65 -1.92 -9.73
CA GLU A 93 3.96 -2.51 -9.42
C GLU A 93 3.76 -3.86 -8.73
N ASP A 94 3.80 -4.93 -9.50
CA ASP A 94 3.60 -6.31 -9.08
C ASP A 94 4.74 -7.20 -9.61
N ILE A 95 4.89 -8.39 -9.03
CA ILE A 95 5.93 -9.36 -9.43
C ILE A 95 5.86 -9.77 -10.91
N TYR A 96 4.70 -9.65 -11.55
CA TYR A 96 4.48 -9.97 -12.96
C TYR A 96 4.52 -8.74 -13.88
N SER A 97 4.51 -7.50 -13.36
CA SER A 97 4.61 -6.31 -14.19
C SER A 97 6.07 -5.84 -14.34
N THR A 98 6.28 -4.91 -15.27
CA THR A 98 7.53 -4.16 -15.46
C THR A 98 7.21 -2.69 -15.66
N SER A 99 8.20 -1.80 -15.46
CA SER A 99 8.01 -0.37 -15.72
C SER A 99 7.62 -0.09 -17.18
N THR A 100 8.12 -0.87 -18.13
CA THR A 100 7.74 -0.76 -19.55
C THR A 100 6.28 -1.12 -19.76
N MET A 101 5.81 -2.22 -19.18
CA MET A 101 4.40 -2.62 -19.24
C MET A 101 3.50 -1.55 -18.62
N HIS A 102 3.88 -1.02 -17.45
CA HIS A 102 3.13 0.04 -16.77
C HIS A 102 2.95 1.26 -17.66
N LEU A 103 4.03 1.74 -18.29
CA LEU A 103 3.97 2.89 -19.20
C LEU A 103 3.14 2.60 -20.46
N ALA A 104 3.32 1.43 -21.07
CA ALA A 104 2.61 1.04 -22.29
C ALA A 104 1.11 0.83 -22.04
N GLY A 105 0.74 0.01 -21.05
CA GLY A 105 -0.66 -0.25 -20.68
C GLY A 105 -1.35 1.00 -20.12
N GLY A 106 -0.67 1.78 -19.28
CA GLY A 106 -1.15 3.10 -18.84
C GLY A 106 -1.47 4.03 -20.01
N SER A 107 -0.66 4.00 -21.07
CA SER A 107 -0.93 4.75 -22.29
C SER A 107 -2.12 4.20 -23.08
N CYS A 108 -2.26 2.88 -23.21
CA CYS A 108 -3.41 2.26 -23.87
C CYS A 108 -4.73 2.68 -23.19
N MET A 109 -4.78 2.60 -21.86
CA MET A 109 -5.94 3.02 -21.08
C MET A 109 -6.23 4.51 -21.28
N LYS A 110 -5.21 5.37 -21.22
CA LYS A 110 -5.36 6.80 -21.49
C LYS A 110 -5.92 7.08 -22.88
N LEU A 111 -5.46 6.38 -23.92
CA LEU A 111 -5.91 6.57 -25.30
C LEU A 111 -7.39 6.22 -25.49
N VAL A 112 -7.93 5.26 -24.74
CA VAL A 112 -9.36 4.90 -24.82
C VAL A 112 -10.26 5.75 -23.90
N ILE A 113 -9.68 6.52 -22.98
CA ILE A 113 -10.39 7.51 -22.16
C ILE A 113 -10.41 8.89 -22.83
N MET A 114 -9.32 9.24 -23.51
CA MET A 114 -9.11 10.58 -24.09
C MET A 114 -10.32 10.99 -24.95
N PRO A 115 -10.87 12.19 -24.71
CA PRO A 115 -11.92 12.70 -25.57
C PRO A 115 -11.36 13.16 -26.92
N GLU A 116 -12.25 13.64 -27.78
CA GLU A 116 -11.92 14.17 -29.11
C GLU A 116 -10.77 15.20 -29.10
N PRO A 117 -10.09 15.42 -30.25
CA PRO A 117 -8.95 16.31 -30.32
C PRO A 117 -9.25 17.72 -29.77
N GLY A 118 -8.63 18.08 -28.64
CA GLY A 118 -8.73 19.41 -28.04
C GLY A 118 -9.29 19.43 -26.61
N GLU A 119 -9.84 18.34 -26.11
CA GLU A 119 -10.30 18.24 -24.73
C GLU A 119 -9.18 17.85 -23.75
N ARG A 120 -9.30 18.30 -22.50
CA ARG A 120 -8.36 17.94 -21.44
C ARG A 120 -8.63 16.53 -20.96
N TYR A 121 -7.56 15.81 -20.66
CA TYR A 121 -7.64 14.52 -19.96
C TYR A 121 -8.47 14.67 -18.68
N GLY A 122 -9.46 13.78 -18.50
CA GLY A 122 -10.45 13.84 -17.42
C GLY A 122 -10.86 12.45 -16.93
N PRO A 123 -11.89 12.36 -16.08
CA PRO A 123 -12.40 11.07 -15.61
C PRO A 123 -12.93 10.24 -16.77
N ALA A 124 -12.92 8.92 -16.61
CA ALA A 124 -13.45 8.03 -17.65
C ALA A 124 -14.99 8.09 -17.68
N PRO A 125 -15.63 7.84 -18.84
CA PRO A 125 -17.08 7.75 -18.90
C PRO A 125 -17.61 6.71 -17.91
N VAL A 126 -18.65 7.08 -17.14
CA VAL A 126 -19.24 6.19 -16.12
C VAL A 126 -19.66 4.86 -16.72
N SER A 127 -20.26 4.88 -17.92
CA SER A 127 -20.66 3.67 -18.65
C SER A 127 -19.50 2.74 -18.98
N LEU A 128 -18.30 3.28 -19.23
CA LEU A 128 -17.09 2.48 -19.48
C LEU A 128 -16.65 1.78 -18.19
N ILE A 129 -16.59 2.51 -17.08
CA ILE A 129 -16.21 1.94 -15.78
C ILE A 129 -17.24 0.90 -15.34
N GLU A 130 -18.53 1.21 -15.48
CA GLU A 130 -19.62 0.30 -15.14
C GLU A 130 -19.51 -1.01 -15.93
N LEU A 131 -19.23 -0.93 -17.24
CA LEU A 131 -19.05 -2.11 -18.09
C LEU A 131 -17.84 -2.94 -17.65
N VAL A 132 -16.68 -2.31 -17.39
CA VAL A 132 -15.48 -3.00 -16.87
C VAL A 132 -15.77 -3.69 -15.54
N LEU A 133 -16.46 -3.00 -14.62
CA LEU A 133 -16.80 -3.56 -13.31
C LEU A 133 -17.79 -4.73 -13.43
N LYS A 134 -18.79 -4.64 -14.32
CA LYS A 134 -19.80 -5.69 -14.52
C LYS A 134 -19.28 -6.92 -15.27
N GLU A 135 -18.52 -6.72 -16.34
CA GLU A 135 -18.07 -7.79 -17.24
C GLU A 135 -16.80 -8.48 -16.75
N HIS A 136 -15.94 -7.77 -16.00
CA HIS A 136 -14.65 -8.31 -15.58
C HIS A 136 -14.51 -8.47 -14.07
N ILE A 137 -14.74 -7.41 -13.28
CA ILE A 137 -14.47 -7.47 -11.84
C ILE A 137 -15.53 -8.31 -11.11
N LYS A 138 -16.82 -7.95 -11.22
CA LYS A 138 -17.91 -8.63 -10.50
C LYS A 138 -17.90 -10.16 -10.68
N PRO A 139 -17.71 -10.73 -11.89
CA PRO A 139 -17.71 -12.17 -12.07
C PRO A 139 -16.56 -12.90 -11.36
N LEU A 140 -15.44 -12.23 -11.08
CA LEU A 140 -14.30 -12.82 -10.36
C LEU A 140 -14.59 -12.99 -8.87
N PHE A 141 -15.44 -12.14 -8.29
CA PHE A 141 -15.74 -12.10 -6.85
C PHE A 141 -17.11 -12.68 -6.48
N GLN A 142 -18.00 -12.92 -7.45
CA GLN A 142 -19.36 -13.41 -7.19
C GLN A 142 -19.42 -14.81 -6.56
N ALA A 143 -18.39 -15.65 -6.78
CA ALA A 143 -18.34 -17.01 -6.26
C ALA A 143 -18.05 -17.05 -4.74
N THR A 144 -17.34 -16.04 -4.24
CA THR A 144 -16.93 -15.92 -2.83
C THR A 144 -17.28 -14.51 -2.33
N PRO A 145 -18.58 -14.21 -2.16
CA PRO A 145 -19.02 -12.89 -1.74
C PRO A 145 -18.64 -12.61 -0.29
N HIS A 146 -18.33 -11.34 0.01
CA HIS A 146 -17.98 -10.94 1.37
C HIS A 146 -19.18 -11.08 2.33
N PRO A 147 -19.06 -11.81 3.46
CA PRO A 147 -20.20 -12.17 4.30
C PRO A 147 -20.86 -10.98 5.01
N GLN A 148 -20.17 -9.85 5.17
CA GLN A 148 -20.72 -8.65 5.82
C GLN A 148 -21.14 -7.55 4.83
N VAL A 149 -21.14 -7.80 3.52
CA VAL A 149 -21.50 -6.79 2.51
C VAL A 149 -22.70 -7.26 1.70
N ASN A 150 -23.68 -6.37 1.54
CA ASN A 150 -24.81 -6.59 0.63
C ASN A 150 -24.35 -6.36 -0.82
N LEU A 151 -24.45 -7.38 -1.68
CA LEU A 151 -23.96 -7.32 -3.06
C LEU A 151 -24.75 -6.36 -3.96
N ASP A 152 -26.01 -6.07 -3.65
CA ASP A 152 -26.87 -5.21 -4.47
C ASP A 152 -26.72 -3.72 -4.13
N SER A 153 -26.34 -3.41 -2.89
CA SER A 153 -26.23 -2.03 -2.39
C SER A 153 -24.82 -1.61 -1.99
N GLY A 154 -23.88 -2.55 -1.84
CA GLY A 154 -22.54 -2.29 -1.31
C GLY A 154 -22.53 -1.83 0.15
N ARG A 155 -23.62 -2.05 0.89
CA ARG A 155 -23.75 -1.64 2.30
C ARG A 155 -23.30 -2.74 3.24
N LYS A 156 -22.83 -2.35 4.43
CA LYS A 156 -22.62 -3.27 5.55
C LYS A 156 -23.94 -3.94 5.92
N LEU A 157 -23.90 -5.26 6.10
CA LEU A 157 -25.00 -6.05 6.63
C LEU A 157 -25.03 -5.99 8.17
N PRO A 158 -26.23 -6.00 8.80
CA PRO A 158 -26.34 -6.06 10.25
C PRO A 158 -25.85 -7.40 10.83
N HIS A 159 -25.95 -8.48 10.05
CA HIS A 159 -25.50 -9.82 10.39
C HIS A 159 -24.78 -10.44 9.18
N GLN A 160 -23.86 -11.39 9.43
CA GLN A 160 -23.19 -12.12 8.36
C GLN A 160 -24.19 -12.92 7.51
N ALA A 161 -24.14 -12.73 6.19
CA ALA A 161 -24.85 -13.56 5.23
C ALA A 161 -24.20 -14.96 5.17
N GLY A 162 -25.01 -16.02 5.15
CA GLY A 162 -24.51 -17.42 5.12
C GLY A 162 -24.45 -18.13 6.48
N GLY A 163 -24.83 -17.45 7.58
CA GLY A 163 -24.88 -18.06 8.91
C GLY A 163 -23.49 -18.41 9.47
N ASN A 164 -23.42 -19.37 10.40
CA ASN A 164 -22.18 -19.67 11.15
C ASN A 164 -21.03 -20.20 10.28
N SER A 165 -21.32 -20.77 9.11
CA SER A 165 -20.32 -21.30 8.17
C SER A 165 -19.83 -20.26 7.17
N ALA A 166 -20.45 -19.07 7.11
CA ALA A 166 -20.12 -18.03 6.13
C ALA A 166 -18.65 -17.61 6.14
N ALA A 167 -18.01 -17.62 7.31
CA ALA A 167 -16.60 -17.27 7.45
C ALA A 167 -15.68 -18.33 6.82
N GLN A 168 -16.09 -19.60 6.77
CA GLN A 168 -15.33 -20.67 6.16
C GLN A 168 -15.53 -20.65 4.64
N ASP A 169 -16.77 -20.57 4.18
CA ASP A 169 -17.14 -20.52 2.76
C ASP A 169 -16.46 -19.34 2.03
N PHE A 170 -16.24 -18.22 2.73
CA PHE A 170 -15.57 -17.04 2.20
C PHE A 170 -14.14 -17.30 1.71
N TYR A 171 -13.44 -18.28 2.29
CA TYR A 171 -12.06 -18.60 1.92
C TYR A 171 -11.95 -19.78 0.94
N GLU A 172 -13.05 -20.48 0.67
CA GLU A 172 -13.07 -21.62 -0.24
C GLU A 172 -13.16 -21.17 -1.70
N ASP A 173 -12.32 -21.74 -2.57
CA ASP A 173 -12.41 -21.59 -4.04
C ASP A 173 -12.41 -20.15 -4.61
N GLN A 174 -11.67 -19.24 -3.98
CA GLN A 174 -11.50 -17.83 -4.41
C GLN A 174 -11.02 -17.69 -5.88
N VAL A 175 -11.98 -17.57 -6.79
CA VAL A 175 -11.77 -17.57 -8.26
C VAL A 175 -10.87 -16.42 -8.70
N TRP A 176 -11.03 -15.25 -8.10
CA TRP A 176 -10.26 -14.05 -8.41
C TRP A 176 -8.74 -14.25 -8.23
N LYS A 177 -8.27 -15.11 -7.33
CA LYS A 177 -6.84 -15.41 -7.17
C LYS A 177 -6.27 -16.26 -8.31
N ARG A 178 -7.09 -17.11 -8.93
CA ARG A 178 -6.68 -18.04 -10.00
C ARG A 178 -6.88 -17.47 -11.39
N LYS A 179 -8.03 -16.84 -11.63
CA LYS A 179 -8.46 -16.33 -12.94
C LYS A 179 -8.39 -14.81 -13.08
N GLY A 180 -8.20 -14.10 -11.97
CA GLY A 180 -8.23 -12.64 -11.90
C GLY A 180 -6.90 -12.04 -11.45
N ILE A 181 -5.76 -12.65 -11.77
CA ILE A 181 -4.46 -12.07 -11.40
C ILE A 181 -4.36 -10.66 -12.01
N GLY A 182 -4.02 -9.67 -11.19
CA GLY A 182 -3.98 -8.27 -11.59
C GLY A 182 -5.33 -7.56 -11.65
N CYS A 183 -6.45 -8.21 -11.33
CA CYS A 183 -7.76 -7.56 -11.28
C CYS A 183 -7.80 -6.38 -10.29
N TRP A 184 -6.96 -6.42 -9.24
CA TRP A 184 -6.79 -5.33 -8.29
C TRP A 184 -6.24 -4.05 -8.91
N ASN A 185 -5.39 -4.15 -9.94
CA ASN A 185 -4.89 -2.98 -10.66
C ASN A 185 -5.97 -2.37 -11.56
N THR A 186 -6.80 -3.22 -12.17
CA THR A 186 -7.99 -2.77 -12.91
C THR A 186 -9.02 -2.13 -11.97
N LEU A 187 -9.26 -2.73 -10.80
CA LEU A 187 -10.15 -2.18 -9.77
C LEU A 187 -9.61 -0.84 -9.22
N TRP A 188 -8.31 -0.75 -8.96
CA TRP A 188 -7.65 0.51 -8.60
C TRP A 188 -7.85 1.58 -9.67
N TRP A 189 -7.65 1.23 -10.95
CA TRP A 189 -7.87 2.14 -12.08
C TRP A 189 -9.33 2.62 -12.16
N CYS A 190 -10.30 1.72 -11.93
CA CYS A 190 -11.72 2.09 -11.87
C CYS A 190 -11.97 3.11 -10.75
N VAL A 191 -11.41 2.88 -9.56
CA VAL A 191 -11.53 3.79 -8.42
C VAL A 191 -10.80 5.12 -8.69
N GLU A 192 -9.70 5.14 -9.44
CA GLU A 192 -8.94 6.36 -9.79
C GLU A 192 -9.67 7.23 -10.81
N HIS A 193 -10.35 6.63 -11.79
CA HIS A 193 -10.92 7.33 -12.94
C HIS A 193 -12.42 7.59 -12.83
N LEU A 194 -13.09 7.10 -11.79
CA LEU A 194 -14.52 7.32 -11.57
C LEU A 194 -14.82 8.80 -11.23
N PRO A 195 -15.79 9.47 -11.86
CA PRO A 195 -16.25 10.78 -11.40
C PRO A 195 -16.71 10.74 -9.94
N THR A 196 -16.40 11.79 -9.17
CA THR A 196 -16.65 11.82 -7.71
C THR A 196 -18.13 11.76 -7.32
N ASP A 197 -19.02 12.23 -8.19
CA ASP A 197 -20.48 12.16 -8.04
C ASP A 197 -21.07 10.77 -8.33
N SER A 198 -20.31 9.90 -8.99
CA SER A 198 -20.77 8.58 -9.45
C SER A 198 -20.46 7.43 -8.47
N PHE A 199 -19.75 7.70 -7.37
CA PHE A 199 -19.40 6.68 -6.36
C PHE A 199 -20.63 5.99 -5.77
N GLN A 200 -21.73 6.73 -5.54
CA GLN A 200 -22.92 6.15 -4.94
C GLN A 200 -23.55 5.06 -5.83
N ASP A 201 -23.57 5.27 -7.14
CA ASP A 201 -24.18 4.35 -8.10
C ASP A 201 -23.28 3.14 -8.36
N MET A 202 -21.96 3.34 -8.34
CA MET A 202 -20.98 2.26 -8.52
C MET A 202 -20.63 1.51 -7.23
N TRP A 203 -21.12 1.98 -6.08
CA TRP A 203 -20.85 1.40 -4.76
C TRP A 203 -21.07 -0.12 -4.68
N PRO A 204 -22.17 -0.69 -5.23
CA PRO A 204 -22.41 -2.14 -5.21
C PRO A 204 -21.41 -2.96 -6.02
N LEU A 205 -20.72 -2.33 -6.99
CA LEU A 205 -19.71 -2.99 -7.82
C LEU A 205 -18.29 -2.83 -7.26
N LEU A 206 -18.03 -1.76 -6.51
CA LEU A 206 -16.71 -1.46 -5.95
C LEU A 206 -16.49 -2.09 -4.57
N VAL A 207 -17.47 -1.98 -3.66
CA VAL A 207 -17.25 -2.36 -2.26
C VAL A 207 -17.06 -3.87 -2.06
N PRO A 208 -17.89 -4.75 -2.64
CA PRO A 208 -17.70 -6.19 -2.44
C PRO A 208 -16.29 -6.68 -2.79
N PRO A 209 -15.70 -6.40 -3.98
CA PRO A 209 -14.35 -6.87 -4.28
C PRO A 209 -13.28 -6.22 -3.39
N ILE A 210 -13.42 -4.93 -3.04
CA ILE A 210 -12.49 -4.25 -2.12
C ILE A 210 -12.51 -4.93 -0.74
N MET A 211 -13.68 -5.16 -0.18
CA MET A 211 -13.82 -5.79 1.14
C MET A 211 -13.38 -7.25 1.12
N THR A 212 -13.69 -8.01 0.06
CA THR A 212 -13.20 -9.38 -0.09
C THR A 212 -11.67 -9.43 -0.07
N MET A 213 -10.98 -8.50 -0.73
CA MET A 213 -9.51 -8.46 -0.67
C MET A 213 -8.98 -7.93 0.67
N MET A 214 -9.65 -6.94 1.26
CA MET A 214 -9.26 -6.37 2.56
C MET A 214 -9.34 -7.39 3.68
N ASP A 215 -10.29 -8.33 3.63
CA ASP A 215 -10.46 -9.39 4.63
C ASP A 215 -9.83 -10.72 4.22
N ASP A 216 -8.98 -10.73 3.20
CA ASP A 216 -8.22 -11.92 2.84
C ASP A 216 -7.22 -12.32 3.94
N TRP A 217 -6.98 -13.62 4.08
CA TRP A 217 -6.04 -14.19 5.05
C TRP A 217 -4.58 -14.03 4.61
N GLN A 218 -4.30 -13.85 3.31
CA GLN A 218 -2.94 -13.65 2.81
C GLN A 218 -2.59 -12.15 2.82
N PRO A 219 -1.53 -11.74 3.56
CA PRO A 219 -1.13 -10.34 3.68
C PRO A 219 -0.94 -9.59 2.35
N GLN A 220 -0.41 -10.27 1.34
CA GLN A 220 -0.15 -9.68 0.02
C GLN A 220 -1.39 -9.09 -0.66
N TYR A 221 -2.57 -9.71 -0.47
CA TYR A 221 -3.80 -9.21 -1.07
C TYR A 221 -4.41 -8.06 -0.25
N ARG A 222 -4.21 -8.07 1.07
CA ARG A 222 -4.56 -6.94 1.93
C ARG A 222 -3.76 -5.69 1.56
N ILE A 223 -2.45 -5.84 1.31
CA ILE A 223 -1.59 -4.73 0.85
C ILE A 223 -2.10 -4.15 -0.49
N LYS A 224 -2.51 -5.02 -1.43
CA LYS A 224 -3.11 -4.58 -2.70
C LYS A 224 -4.44 -3.86 -2.48
N ALA A 225 -5.27 -4.37 -1.57
CA ALA A 225 -6.54 -3.76 -1.21
C ALA A 225 -6.36 -2.38 -0.54
N LEU A 226 -5.38 -2.24 0.35
CA LEU A 226 -5.05 -0.97 1.02
C LEU A 226 -4.77 0.15 0.01
N ARG A 227 -4.03 -0.13 -1.06
CA ARG A 227 -3.80 0.83 -2.15
C ARG A 227 -5.09 1.29 -2.83
N ILE A 228 -6.07 0.40 -2.97
CA ILE A 228 -7.40 0.73 -3.52
C ILE A 228 -8.21 1.53 -2.50
N VAL A 229 -8.15 1.16 -1.22
CA VAL A 229 -8.83 1.87 -0.13
C VAL A 229 -8.29 3.29 0.01
N ASP A 230 -6.99 3.53 -0.07
CA ASP A 230 -6.44 4.89 -0.02
C ASP A 230 -7.03 5.77 -1.12
N ASN A 231 -7.01 5.28 -2.35
CA ASN A 231 -7.59 5.97 -3.51
C ASN A 231 -9.11 6.19 -3.31
N LEU A 232 -9.81 5.19 -2.77
CA LEU A 232 -11.23 5.32 -2.42
C LEU A 232 -11.46 6.42 -1.37
N LEU A 233 -10.65 6.48 -0.30
CA LEU A 233 -10.82 7.43 0.80
C LEU A 233 -10.50 8.88 0.39
N GLU A 234 -9.57 9.07 -0.54
CA GLU A 234 -9.23 10.37 -1.12
C GLU A 234 -10.37 10.94 -1.97
N ARG A 235 -11.15 10.07 -2.63
CA ARG A 235 -12.10 10.48 -3.68
C ARG A 235 -13.57 10.34 -3.29
N ALA A 236 -13.91 9.35 -2.46
CA ALA A 236 -15.27 9.11 -2.02
C ALA A 236 -15.70 10.08 -0.91
N ASP A 237 -16.98 10.40 -0.90
CA ASP A 237 -17.58 11.23 0.14
C ASP A 237 -17.60 10.50 1.50
N ALA A 238 -17.24 11.22 2.56
CA ALA A 238 -17.21 10.69 3.92
C ALA A 238 -18.62 10.31 4.42
N GLN A 239 -19.67 11.01 3.99
CA GLN A 239 -21.04 10.65 4.38
C GLN A 239 -21.48 9.36 3.71
N LEU A 240 -21.03 9.09 2.48
CA LEU A 240 -21.28 7.81 1.81
C LEU A 240 -20.69 6.64 2.59
N LEU A 241 -19.44 6.75 3.04
CA LEU A 241 -18.77 5.73 3.88
C LEU A 241 -19.59 5.43 5.14
N LYS A 242 -19.97 6.48 5.88
CA LYS A 242 -20.74 6.36 7.14
C LYS A 242 -22.14 5.79 6.93
N ARG A 243 -22.89 6.33 5.97
CA ARG A 243 -24.30 5.93 5.73
C ARG A 243 -24.41 4.50 5.22
N THR A 244 -23.38 4.01 4.54
CA THR A 244 -23.31 2.63 4.06
C THR A 244 -22.68 1.68 5.09
N GLY A 245 -22.12 2.20 6.18
CA GLY A 245 -21.46 1.46 7.25
C GLY A 245 -20.09 0.88 6.86
N ILE A 246 -19.55 1.28 5.71
CA ILE A 246 -18.29 0.77 5.18
C ILE A 246 -17.08 1.32 5.93
N ASP A 247 -17.18 2.51 6.50
CA ASP A 247 -16.21 3.02 7.48
C ASP A 247 -15.97 2.02 8.62
N THR A 248 -17.04 1.49 9.22
CA THR A 248 -16.92 0.55 10.34
C THR A 248 -16.34 -0.81 9.92
N LEU A 249 -16.65 -1.28 8.70
CA LEU A 249 -16.05 -2.49 8.16
C LEU A 249 -14.56 -2.28 7.90
N LEU A 250 -14.18 -1.18 7.24
CA LEU A 250 -12.79 -0.85 6.97
C LEU A 250 -11.98 -0.75 8.27
N PHE A 251 -12.51 -0.11 9.32
CA PHE A 251 -11.84 -0.11 10.62
C PHE A 251 -11.60 -1.52 11.16
N THR A 252 -12.60 -2.40 11.06
CA THR A 252 -12.49 -3.78 11.53
C THR A 252 -11.42 -4.55 10.74
N SER A 253 -11.41 -4.42 9.41
CA SER A 253 -10.39 -5.03 8.55
C SER A 253 -9.00 -4.46 8.83
N LEU A 254 -8.86 -3.15 9.02
CA LEU A 254 -7.58 -2.52 9.33
C LEU A 254 -7.03 -2.98 10.69
N GLU A 255 -7.88 -3.05 11.72
CA GLU A 255 -7.51 -3.57 13.04
C GLU A 255 -7.09 -5.05 12.98
N ASN A 256 -7.77 -5.86 12.18
CA ASN A 256 -7.37 -7.26 11.94
C ASN A 256 -5.97 -7.36 11.29
N SER A 257 -5.60 -6.41 10.43
CA SER A 257 -4.26 -6.35 9.83
C SER A 257 -3.15 -6.12 10.87
N PHE A 258 -3.45 -5.41 11.97
CA PHE A 258 -2.48 -5.17 13.05
C PHE A 258 -2.02 -6.45 13.76
N SER A 259 -2.86 -7.49 13.71
CA SER A 259 -2.59 -8.77 14.36
C SER A 259 -1.91 -9.80 13.44
N GLN A 260 -1.72 -9.48 12.16
CA GLN A 260 -1.05 -10.35 11.18
C GLN A 260 0.47 -10.20 11.25
N LEU A 261 1.03 -10.78 12.31
CA LEU A 261 2.46 -10.75 12.59
C LEU A 261 3.14 -12.03 12.08
N HIS A 262 4.47 -11.99 11.98
CA HIS A 262 5.33 -13.13 11.61
C HIS A 262 5.25 -13.61 10.16
N THR A 263 4.92 -12.70 9.23
CA THR A 263 4.99 -12.94 7.78
C THR A 263 6.03 -12.01 7.14
N PRO A 264 6.63 -12.37 5.99
CA PRO A 264 7.53 -11.46 5.26
C PRO A 264 6.90 -10.10 4.95
N GLU A 265 5.58 -10.07 4.78
CA GLU A 265 4.80 -8.88 4.49
C GLU A 265 4.43 -8.06 5.73
N THR A 266 4.60 -8.60 6.95
CA THR A 266 4.18 -7.97 8.21
C THR A 266 4.66 -6.52 8.34
N PRO A 267 5.94 -6.18 8.10
CA PRO A 267 6.40 -4.80 8.23
C PRO A 267 5.63 -3.85 7.31
N ARG A 268 5.43 -4.24 6.04
CA ARG A 268 4.71 -3.40 5.08
C ARG A 268 3.22 -3.32 5.39
N LEU A 269 2.58 -4.46 5.71
CA LEU A 269 1.16 -4.51 6.04
C LEU A 269 0.83 -3.65 7.26
N LEU A 270 1.64 -3.74 8.32
CA LEU A 270 1.44 -2.97 9.55
C LEU A 270 1.50 -1.46 9.29
N PHE A 271 2.55 -0.99 8.61
CA PHE A 271 2.73 0.42 8.31
C PHE A 271 1.58 0.96 7.44
N GLU A 272 1.27 0.28 6.33
CA GLU A 272 0.22 0.73 5.41
C GLU A 272 -1.17 0.67 6.05
N ALA A 273 -1.45 -0.34 6.87
CA ALA A 273 -2.72 -0.43 7.59
C ALA A 273 -2.86 0.71 8.61
N ILE A 274 -1.81 1.06 9.36
CA ILE A 274 -1.85 2.18 10.31
C ILE A 274 -2.02 3.51 9.57
N ARG A 275 -1.28 3.73 8.48
CA ARG A 275 -1.42 4.93 7.64
C ARG A 275 -2.83 5.08 7.09
N CYS A 276 -3.39 4.00 6.55
CA CYS A 276 -4.76 3.98 6.02
C CYS A 276 -5.80 4.18 7.15
N TYR A 277 -5.56 3.62 8.34
CA TYR A 277 -6.41 3.82 9.53
C TYR A 277 -6.44 5.28 9.98
N ILE A 278 -5.29 5.97 9.97
CA ILE A 278 -5.21 7.41 10.23
C ILE A 278 -6.05 8.19 9.20
N LEU A 279 -5.87 7.88 7.91
CA LEU A 279 -6.61 8.54 6.83
C LEU A 279 -8.12 8.31 6.97
N LEU A 280 -8.56 7.08 7.19
CA LEU A 280 -9.98 6.78 7.41
C LEU A 280 -10.50 7.56 8.62
N THR A 281 -9.76 7.57 9.72
CA THR A 281 -10.10 8.32 10.93
C THR A 281 -10.29 9.80 10.64
N SER A 282 -9.34 10.46 9.97
CA SER A 282 -9.44 11.89 9.63
C SER A 282 -10.60 12.19 8.68
N ARG A 283 -10.98 11.25 7.82
CA ARG A 283 -12.09 11.41 6.87
C ARG A 283 -13.45 11.28 7.55
N VAL A 284 -13.59 10.38 8.53
CA VAL A 284 -14.89 10.03 9.13
C VAL A 284 -15.09 10.56 10.54
N THR A 285 -14.11 11.18 11.18
CA THR A 285 -14.29 11.78 12.51
C THR A 285 -14.11 13.30 12.45
N ALA A 286 -14.73 14.01 13.39
CA ALA A 286 -14.48 15.44 13.53
C ALA A 286 -13.08 15.66 14.13
N PRO A 287 -12.37 16.74 13.74
CA PRO A 287 -11.17 17.18 14.45
C PRO A 287 -11.45 17.31 15.94
N ASP A 288 -10.48 16.91 16.77
CA ASP A 288 -10.53 16.97 18.24
C ASP A 288 -11.69 16.22 18.92
N SER A 289 -12.40 15.37 18.19
CA SER A 289 -13.45 14.52 18.78
C SER A 289 -12.86 13.43 19.67
N GLU A 290 -13.62 13.07 20.72
CA GLU A 290 -13.29 11.94 21.59
C GLU A 290 -13.15 10.63 20.79
N GLU A 291 -13.98 10.45 19.76
CA GLU A 291 -13.88 9.30 18.86
C GLU A 291 -12.53 9.26 18.14
N ARG A 292 -12.08 10.38 17.54
CA ARG A 292 -10.77 10.47 16.88
C ARG A 292 -9.64 10.11 17.84
N PHE A 293 -9.68 10.71 19.03
CA PHE A 293 -8.69 10.48 20.07
C PHE A 293 -8.62 9.00 20.48
N ASN A 294 -9.78 8.37 20.73
CA ASN A 294 -9.85 6.96 21.11
C ASN A 294 -9.36 6.04 19.98
N ARG A 295 -9.72 6.33 18.73
CA ARG A 295 -9.28 5.54 17.57
C ARG A 295 -7.77 5.55 17.38
N VAL A 296 -7.15 6.73 17.44
CA VAL A 296 -5.69 6.85 17.30
C VAL A 296 -4.97 6.22 18.51
N SER A 297 -5.52 6.39 19.71
CA SER A 297 -5.01 5.73 20.93
C SER A 297 -5.07 4.19 20.84
N ASP A 298 -6.15 3.66 20.26
CA ASP A 298 -6.33 2.23 20.02
C ASP A 298 -5.34 1.72 18.97
N ALA A 299 -5.05 2.47 17.91
CA ALA A 299 -4.05 2.09 16.92
C ALA A 299 -2.62 2.05 17.52
N ILE A 300 -2.28 2.93 18.47
CA ILE A 300 -1.02 2.84 19.22
C ILE A 300 -1.01 1.54 20.05
N SER A 301 -2.08 1.29 20.81
CA SER A 301 -2.12 0.19 21.79
C SER A 301 -2.24 -1.19 21.14
N LYS A 302 -3.23 -1.36 20.25
CA LYS A 302 -3.56 -2.62 19.56
C LYS A 302 -2.70 -2.84 18.31
N GLY A 303 -2.15 -1.77 17.73
CA GLY A 303 -1.25 -1.83 16.58
C GLY A 303 0.20 -1.87 16.99
N VAL A 304 0.79 -0.70 17.25
CA VAL A 304 2.24 -0.55 17.48
C VAL A 304 2.73 -1.33 18.71
N LEU A 305 2.14 -1.09 19.88
CA LEU A 305 2.61 -1.71 21.13
C LEU A 305 2.42 -3.23 21.11
N ASN A 306 1.32 -3.69 20.52
CA ASN A 306 1.09 -5.12 20.27
C ASN A 306 2.17 -5.69 19.34
N ALA A 307 2.42 -5.06 18.19
CA ALA A 307 3.46 -5.48 17.25
C ALA A 307 4.84 -5.55 17.91
N TRP A 308 5.24 -4.57 18.72
CA TRP A 308 6.50 -4.62 19.47
C TRP A 308 6.57 -5.74 20.50
N SER A 309 5.45 -6.03 21.17
CA SER A 309 5.39 -7.12 22.16
C SER A 309 5.61 -8.49 21.52
N TYR A 310 5.19 -8.65 20.26
CA TYR A 310 5.27 -9.93 19.54
C TYR A 310 6.34 -9.97 18.45
N ALA A 311 6.96 -8.87 18.05
CA ALA A 311 7.98 -8.84 16.99
C ALA A 311 9.19 -9.74 17.29
N GLY A 312 9.50 -9.97 18.57
CA GLY A 312 10.62 -10.80 18.97
C GLY A 312 11.96 -10.24 18.47
N ASN A 313 12.58 -10.90 17.49
CA ASN A 313 13.82 -10.46 16.84
C ASN A 313 13.60 -9.93 15.41
N ASP A 314 12.35 -9.73 14.99
CA ASP A 314 12.05 -9.16 13.68
C ASP A 314 12.29 -7.64 13.69
N LEU A 315 13.51 -7.28 13.29
CA LEU A 315 13.96 -5.89 13.21
C LEU A 315 13.17 -5.07 12.18
N ALA A 316 12.70 -5.69 11.10
CA ALA A 316 11.94 -5.00 10.07
C ALA A 316 10.55 -4.63 10.58
N THR A 317 9.89 -5.53 11.33
CA THR A 317 8.62 -5.21 12.00
C THR A 317 8.81 -4.14 13.07
N MET A 318 9.89 -4.19 13.85
CA MET A 318 10.20 -3.13 14.83
C MET A 318 10.40 -1.77 14.16
N GLN A 319 11.12 -1.74 13.03
CA GLN A 319 11.38 -0.53 12.26
C GLN A 319 10.07 0.06 11.74
N SER A 320 9.27 -0.75 11.04
CA SER A 320 7.96 -0.35 10.53
C SER A 320 7.03 0.16 11.64
N ALA A 321 7.00 -0.51 12.79
CA ALA A 321 6.21 -0.08 13.93
C ALA A 321 6.68 1.27 14.51
N ALA A 322 7.98 1.57 14.49
CA ALA A 322 8.50 2.89 14.89
C ALA A 322 8.09 3.99 13.89
N GLU A 323 8.15 3.70 12.59
CA GLU A 323 7.71 4.62 11.53
C GLU A 323 6.21 4.91 11.64
N ALA A 324 5.41 3.86 11.86
CA ALA A 324 3.97 3.97 12.05
C ALA A 324 3.61 4.73 13.36
N LEU A 325 4.39 4.52 14.43
CA LEU A 325 4.21 5.25 15.68
C LEU A 325 4.43 6.74 15.51
N ALA A 326 5.45 7.15 14.75
CA ALA A 326 5.69 8.56 14.48
C ALA A 326 4.46 9.24 13.83
N LEU A 327 3.77 8.55 12.91
CA LEU A 327 2.52 9.06 12.32
C LEU A 327 1.41 9.20 13.38
N LEU A 328 1.23 8.18 14.21
CA LEU A 328 0.20 8.19 15.26
C LEU A 328 0.45 9.27 16.33
N VAL A 329 1.72 9.48 16.70
CA VAL A 329 2.10 10.50 17.69
C VAL A 329 1.84 11.90 17.16
N ARG A 330 2.14 12.17 15.88
CA ARG A 330 1.77 13.46 15.23
C ARG A 330 0.27 13.69 15.20
N GLU A 331 -0.50 12.63 14.94
CA GLU A 331 -1.97 12.73 14.89
C GLU A 331 -2.62 12.91 16.27
N LEU A 332 -2.04 12.32 17.32
CA LEU A 332 -2.55 12.40 18.69
C LEU A 332 -1.99 13.61 19.46
N GLY A 333 -0.84 14.13 19.04
CA GLY A 333 -0.10 15.21 19.70
C GLY A 333 0.20 14.90 21.16
N ILE A 334 -0.04 15.88 22.03
CA ILE A 334 0.15 15.79 23.49
C ILE A 334 -0.63 14.64 24.14
N GLY A 335 -1.69 14.14 23.49
CA GLY A 335 -2.41 12.95 23.95
C GLY A 335 -1.53 11.71 24.07
N SER A 336 -0.41 11.67 23.33
CA SER A 336 0.58 10.59 23.33
C SER A 336 1.32 10.44 24.66
N VAL A 337 1.26 11.44 25.55
CA VAL A 337 1.92 11.42 26.87
C VAL A 337 1.57 10.17 27.69
N ARG A 338 0.34 9.65 27.56
CA ARG A 338 -0.10 8.46 28.30
C ARG A 338 0.66 7.19 27.93
N PHE A 339 1.31 7.17 26.76
CA PHE A 339 2.04 6.04 26.23
C PHE A 339 3.56 6.14 26.45
N LEU A 340 4.08 7.26 26.97
CA LEU A 340 5.53 7.47 27.12
C LEU A 340 6.23 6.36 27.90
N LYS A 341 5.56 5.80 28.92
CA LYS A 341 6.09 4.68 29.69
C LYS A 341 6.33 3.41 28.88
N ALA A 342 5.55 3.19 27.82
CA ALA A 342 5.73 2.06 26.92
C ALA A 342 6.67 2.42 25.76
N ILE A 343 6.58 3.66 25.24
CA ILE A 343 7.28 4.10 24.04
C ILE A 343 8.77 4.41 24.32
N ILE A 344 9.06 5.24 25.32
CA ILE A 344 10.41 5.77 25.52
C ILE A 344 11.44 4.68 25.82
N PRO A 345 11.15 3.67 26.67
CA PRO A 345 12.09 2.59 26.89
C PRO A 345 12.40 1.82 25.60
N GLN A 346 11.37 1.48 24.83
CA GLN A 346 11.52 0.72 23.59
C GLN A 346 12.33 1.50 22.55
N LEU A 347 12.06 2.79 22.37
CA LEU A 347 12.81 3.62 21.42
C LEU A 347 14.24 3.84 21.91
N SER A 348 14.44 4.22 23.17
CA SER A 348 15.78 4.49 23.71
C SER A 348 16.71 3.26 23.63
N ASP A 349 16.17 2.05 23.83
CA ASP A 349 16.94 0.81 23.77
C ASP A 349 17.28 0.35 22.34
N ASN A 350 16.53 0.84 21.32
CA ASN A 350 16.78 0.53 19.91
C ASN A 350 17.65 1.58 19.20
N LEU A 351 18.04 2.67 19.88
CA LEU A 351 18.93 3.69 19.32
C LEU A 351 20.38 3.19 19.14
N TYR A 352 20.85 2.27 19.98
CA TYR A 352 22.23 1.82 19.99
C TYR A 352 22.33 0.30 19.81
N THR A 353 23.47 -0.14 19.32
CA THR A 353 23.73 -1.55 19.06
C THR A 353 24.03 -2.28 20.37
N LYS A 354 23.29 -3.34 20.66
CA LYS A 354 23.54 -4.21 21.83
C LYS A 354 24.85 -4.99 21.62
N PRO A 355 25.62 -5.27 22.69
CA PRO A 355 26.85 -6.05 22.57
C PRO A 355 26.64 -7.37 21.83
N PHE A 356 27.55 -7.72 20.93
CA PHE A 356 27.52 -8.95 20.12
C PHE A 356 26.39 -9.08 19.10
N VAL A 357 25.62 -8.00 18.86
CA VAL A 357 24.60 -7.93 17.81
C VAL A 357 25.12 -7.02 16.69
N PRO A 358 24.88 -7.35 15.40
CA PRO A 358 25.21 -6.43 14.31
C PRO A 358 24.37 -5.14 14.39
N PRO A 359 24.90 -3.99 13.91
CA PRO A 359 24.16 -2.74 13.93
C PRO A 359 22.93 -2.79 13.00
N ALA A 360 21.77 -2.45 13.54
CA ALA A 360 20.50 -2.38 12.82
C ALA A 360 20.21 -0.93 12.38
N ARG A 361 21.01 -0.39 11.45
CA ARG A 361 21.02 1.04 11.10
C ARG A 361 19.64 1.58 10.69
N ALA A 362 18.88 0.84 9.90
CA ALA A 362 17.53 1.23 9.49
C ALA A 362 16.57 1.38 10.68
N LEU A 363 16.58 0.41 11.61
CA LEU A 363 15.81 0.48 12.86
C LEU A 363 16.25 1.66 13.74
N GLN A 364 17.57 1.86 13.89
CA GLN A 364 18.11 2.98 14.68
C GLN A 364 17.67 4.33 14.13
N LEU A 365 17.68 4.49 12.80
CA LEU A 365 17.24 5.71 12.13
C LEU A 365 15.74 5.97 12.35
N SER A 366 14.88 4.99 12.06
CA SER A 366 13.44 5.13 12.25
C SER A 366 13.08 5.35 13.73
N THR A 367 13.86 4.76 14.64
CA THR A 367 13.73 4.97 16.08
C THR A 367 14.11 6.39 16.50
N ALA A 368 15.23 6.94 15.98
CA ALA A 368 15.65 8.30 16.26
C ALA A 368 14.62 9.32 15.75
N GLN A 369 14.14 9.14 14.52
CA GLN A 369 13.07 9.97 13.93
C GLN A 369 11.79 9.91 14.75
N CYS A 370 11.36 8.71 15.15
CA CYS A 370 10.18 8.55 15.97
C CYS A 370 10.35 9.18 17.35
N LEU A 371 11.52 9.04 17.97
CA LEU A 371 11.78 9.63 19.28
C LEU A 371 11.82 11.16 19.21
N GLY A 372 12.35 11.72 18.13
CA GLY A 372 12.29 13.16 17.88
C GLY A 372 10.85 13.68 17.82
N VAL A 373 10.00 13.02 17.04
CA VAL A 373 8.56 13.31 17.00
C VAL A 373 7.91 13.21 18.39
N VAL A 374 8.26 12.19 19.18
CA VAL A 374 7.77 12.06 20.56
C VAL A 374 8.24 13.23 21.44
N ILE A 375 9.50 13.67 21.29
CA ILE A 375 10.06 14.79 22.04
C ILE A 375 9.30 16.08 21.70
N GLN A 376 9.06 16.33 20.41
CA GLN A 376 8.33 17.51 19.95
C GLN A 376 6.88 17.53 20.47
N GLU A 377 6.11 16.47 20.23
CA GLU A 377 4.67 16.43 20.54
C GLU A 377 4.39 16.30 22.06
N CYS A 378 5.32 15.68 22.80
CA CYS A 378 5.18 15.47 24.24
C CYS A 378 6.09 16.38 25.09
N ALA A 379 6.69 17.43 24.50
CA ALA A 379 7.70 18.29 25.13
C ALA A 379 7.44 18.63 26.61
N PRO A 380 6.21 19.03 27.04
CA PRO A 380 5.93 19.38 28.44
C PRO A 380 6.17 18.25 29.46
N ARG A 381 6.29 17.00 29.01
CA ARG A 381 6.45 15.81 29.86
C ARG A 381 7.76 15.07 29.64
N ILE A 382 8.60 15.50 28.69
CA ILE A 382 9.88 14.85 28.38
C ILE A 382 10.91 15.01 29.51
N GLY A 383 10.78 16.04 30.36
CA GLY A 383 11.70 16.28 31.47
C GLY A 383 11.90 15.09 32.41
N GLU A 384 10.85 14.29 32.66
CA GLU A 384 10.93 13.08 33.50
C GLU A 384 11.67 11.92 32.82
N TRP A 385 11.77 11.96 31.49
CA TRP A 385 12.35 10.90 30.65
C TRP A 385 13.72 11.26 30.07
N LYS A 386 14.20 12.49 30.32
CA LYS A 386 15.41 13.04 29.71
C LYS A 386 16.62 12.14 29.90
N GLU A 387 16.79 11.55 31.08
CA GLU A 387 17.96 10.73 31.41
C GLU A 387 18.00 9.46 30.55
N GLN A 388 16.86 8.82 30.35
CA GLN A 388 16.76 7.60 29.55
C GLN A 388 16.97 7.89 28.06
N ILE A 389 16.39 8.99 27.56
CA ILE A 389 16.58 9.44 26.18
C ILE A 389 18.05 9.78 25.93
N LEU A 390 18.67 10.57 26.83
CA LEU A 390 20.08 10.93 26.76
C LEU A 390 20.98 9.69 26.78
N PHE A 391 20.67 8.71 27.62
CA PHE A 391 21.45 7.48 27.67
C PHE A 391 21.48 6.74 26.32
N GLY A 392 20.32 6.59 25.66
CA GLY A 392 20.23 5.98 24.33
C GLY A 392 20.94 6.82 23.26
N LEU A 393 20.66 8.13 23.23
CA LEU A 393 21.23 9.10 22.30
C LEU A 393 22.75 9.10 22.35
N LEU A 394 23.32 9.27 23.55
CA LEU A 394 24.77 9.42 23.72
C LEU A 394 25.51 8.12 23.41
N LYS A 395 24.94 6.96 23.73
CA LYS A 395 25.50 5.68 23.32
C LYS A 395 25.54 5.53 21.81
N ALA A 396 24.43 5.84 21.13
CA ALA A 396 24.35 5.80 19.68
C ALA A 396 25.34 6.79 19.03
N TRP A 397 25.45 7.99 19.58
CA TRP A 397 26.39 9.02 19.12
C TRP A 397 27.85 8.53 19.21
N VAL A 398 28.24 7.98 20.35
CA VAL A 398 29.60 7.44 20.55
C VAL A 398 29.87 6.26 19.62
N GLU A 399 28.90 5.37 19.44
CA GLU A 399 29.01 4.23 18.53
C GLU A 399 29.29 4.69 17.09
N VAL A 400 28.47 5.60 16.58
CA VAL A 400 28.57 6.13 15.21
C VAL A 400 29.87 6.91 15.00
N ASN A 401 30.31 7.69 15.99
CA ASN A 401 31.52 8.51 15.86
C ASN A 401 32.83 7.73 16.03
N ARG A 402 32.79 6.52 16.58
CA ARG A 402 33.97 5.63 16.61
C ARG A 402 34.26 4.98 15.26
N ILE A 403 33.31 5.02 14.32
CA ILE A 403 33.49 4.46 12.98
C ILE A 403 34.33 5.42 12.14
N VAL A 404 35.50 4.94 11.67
CA VAL A 404 36.45 5.75 10.88
C VAL A 404 35.93 5.97 9.46
N SER A 405 35.42 4.92 8.80
CA SER A 405 34.84 4.99 7.46
C SER A 405 33.33 4.87 7.56
N LYS A 406 32.64 6.01 7.64
CA LYS A 406 31.18 6.07 7.75
C LYS A 406 30.55 5.85 6.38
N ASP A 407 29.60 4.92 6.32
CA ASP A 407 28.69 4.78 5.18
C ASP A 407 27.60 5.87 5.22
N GLN A 408 26.79 5.94 4.16
CA GLN A 408 25.73 6.93 4.06
C GLN A 408 24.71 6.78 5.19
N ASP A 409 24.37 5.55 5.57
CA ASP A 409 23.39 5.27 6.63
C ASP A 409 23.88 5.75 8.01
N THR A 410 25.17 5.57 8.29
CA THR A 410 25.82 6.05 9.51
C THR A 410 25.86 7.58 9.56
N LEU A 411 26.09 8.24 8.41
CA LEU A 411 26.04 9.71 8.32
C LEU A 411 24.62 10.24 8.52
N THR A 412 23.62 9.59 7.92
CA THR A 412 22.20 9.94 8.09
C THR A 412 21.78 9.78 9.55
N LEU A 413 22.14 8.67 10.19
CA LEU A 413 21.87 8.46 11.62
C LEU A 413 22.58 9.50 12.48
N GLN A 414 23.83 9.87 12.17
CA GLN A 414 24.53 10.91 12.91
C GLN A 414 23.80 12.25 12.85
N ALA A 415 23.33 12.65 11.66
CA ALA A 415 22.57 13.89 11.49
C ALA A 415 21.27 13.84 12.30
N GLU A 416 20.53 12.73 12.22
CA GLU A 416 19.28 12.54 12.97
C GLU A 416 19.50 12.60 14.49
N LEU A 417 20.56 11.99 15.02
CA LEU A 417 20.91 12.09 16.44
C LEU A 417 21.21 13.52 16.87
N LYS A 418 21.78 14.35 15.98
CA LYS A 418 22.01 15.77 16.24
C LYS A 418 20.69 16.55 16.26
N GLU A 419 19.78 16.28 15.32
CA GLU A 419 18.45 16.90 15.34
C GLU A 419 17.67 16.54 16.60
N MET A 420 17.68 15.26 16.99
CA MET A 420 17.05 14.80 18.23
C MET A 420 17.65 15.47 19.47
N TRP A 421 18.97 15.72 19.49
CA TRP A 421 19.62 16.51 20.54
C TRP A 421 19.08 17.94 20.58
N ASN A 422 18.97 18.62 19.42
CA ASN A 422 18.44 19.98 19.34
C ASN A 422 16.99 20.07 19.86
N GLU A 423 16.15 19.11 19.48
CA GLU A 423 14.77 19.02 19.98
C GLU A 423 14.73 18.81 21.49
N LEU A 424 15.64 18.01 22.03
CA LEU A 424 15.73 17.78 23.47
C LEU A 424 16.18 19.02 24.23
N LEU A 425 17.06 19.86 23.66
CA LEU A 425 17.41 21.17 24.26
C LEU A 425 16.19 22.08 24.38
N ILE A 426 15.31 22.07 23.38
CA ILE A 426 14.07 22.85 23.38
C ILE A 426 13.09 22.31 24.42
N ALA A 427 12.89 20.98 24.45
CA ALA A 427 11.97 20.34 25.38
C ALA A 427 12.44 20.38 26.84
N CYS A 428 13.76 20.38 27.07
CA CYS A 428 14.38 20.31 28.40
C CYS A 428 15.44 21.42 28.59
N PRO A 429 15.05 22.63 29.02
CA PRO A 429 15.97 23.77 29.19
C PRO A 429 17.09 23.57 30.23
N THR A 430 17.04 22.50 31.03
CA THR A 430 18.10 22.15 31.99
C THR A 430 19.35 21.55 31.32
N ILE A 431 19.21 20.98 30.12
CA ILE A 431 20.29 20.26 29.42
C ILE A 431 21.47 21.18 29.04
N PRO A 432 21.25 22.38 28.48
CA PRO A 432 22.33 23.34 28.26
C PRO A 432 23.08 23.74 29.52
N GLU A 433 22.41 23.76 30.68
CA GLU A 433 22.97 24.27 31.93
C GLU A 433 23.78 23.22 32.70
N VAL A 434 23.37 21.94 32.63
CA VAL A 434 23.93 20.88 33.46
C VAL A 434 24.62 19.80 32.63
N GLU A 435 23.89 19.14 31.73
CA GLU A 435 24.38 17.96 31.02
C GLU A 435 25.38 18.33 29.91
N ALA A 436 25.16 19.41 29.15
CA ALA A 436 26.07 19.81 28.07
C ALA A 436 27.49 20.17 28.57
N PRO A 437 27.67 20.95 29.66
CA PRO A 437 28.99 21.18 30.25
C PRO A 437 29.65 19.90 30.76
N GLN A 438 28.88 18.98 31.35
CA GLN A 438 29.40 17.69 31.83
C GLN A 438 29.93 16.83 30.67
N LEU A 439 29.24 16.80 29.54
CA LEU A 439 29.70 16.08 28.34
C LEU A 439 30.97 16.68 27.75
N GLN A 440 31.07 18.01 27.68
CA GLN A 440 32.31 18.68 27.23
C GLN A 440 33.50 18.38 28.12
N ALA A 441 33.29 18.30 29.44
CA ALA A 441 34.33 17.96 30.40
C ALA A 441 34.73 16.47 30.33
N LEU A 442 33.81 15.59 29.93
CA LEU A 442 34.07 14.15 29.80
C LEU A 442 34.95 13.83 28.59
N ASP A 443 34.59 14.34 27.41
CA ASP A 443 35.37 14.19 26.18
C ASP A 443 35.01 15.30 25.18
N THR A 444 35.81 16.36 25.17
CA THR A 444 35.56 17.52 24.31
C THR A 444 35.53 17.13 22.83
N ASN A 445 36.43 16.27 22.38
CA ASN A 445 36.52 15.92 20.96
C ASN A 445 35.31 15.09 20.50
N MET A 446 34.81 14.19 21.36
CA MET A 446 33.67 13.33 21.04
C MET A 446 32.35 14.11 20.98
N PHE A 447 32.13 15.06 21.89
CA PHE A 447 30.83 15.72 22.06
C PHE A 447 30.76 17.13 21.50
N GLN A 448 31.87 17.74 21.09
CA GLN A 448 31.86 19.09 20.52
C GLN A 448 30.89 19.22 19.34
N ALA A 449 30.91 18.27 18.39
CA ALA A 449 30.05 18.30 17.21
C ALA A 449 28.55 18.08 17.53
N LEU A 450 28.24 17.42 18.65
CA LEU A 450 26.86 17.26 19.13
C LEU A 450 26.34 18.54 19.77
N ILE A 451 27.18 19.19 20.59
CA ILE A 451 26.80 20.34 21.42
C ILE A 451 26.85 21.65 20.64
N SER A 452 27.74 21.75 19.65
CA SER A 452 27.83 22.94 18.79
C SER A 452 26.56 23.06 17.95
N ALA A 453 25.87 24.21 18.07
CA ALA A 453 24.72 24.59 17.27
C ALA A 453 24.98 24.39 15.77
#